data_AF-T0KZN0-F1
#
_entry.id   AF-T0KZN0-F1
#
_cell.length_a   1.000
_cell.length_b   1.000
_cell.length_c   1.000
_cell.angle_alpha   90.00
_cell.angle_beta   90.00
_cell.angle_gamma   90.00
#
_symmetry.space_group_name_H-M   'P 1'
#
loop_
_entity.id
_entity.type
_entity.pdbx_description
1 polymer ?
#
loop_
_entity_poly.entity_id
_entity_poly.type
_entity_poly.pdbx_seq_one_letter_code
_entity_poly.pdbx_strand_id
1 'polypeptide(L)'
;MSATTQSMLGAVEDAPMDVWDRGVFLNELQRQRIALRPDANGETDGSLVADQGLEKGTYQGTYSNTWTSYDQSATSSFAARGVDAPFPVKRELADKQAVYIWSNPADSYPPHLELPQKLHEDLEKYQLDMNQIPNFNKDYRDYINAVAQAFTQLVPADIAMEGAPFAGPTILKCEEYNRSNPRPKTDIMDGENLGNPFDWYSDAQFAQQLLSGVNPSTITKASTEIIKYFANEAGKQGLQNMMDLLSQTKDFLAPDHSYFRKAMQVSKEDMFCSQVFIPCGQRSIRYACAPIVIFSSTKMAGFIL
;
A
#
# COMPACT_ATOMS: atom_id res chain seq x y z
N MET A 1 50.00 6.73 33.35
CA MET A 1 48.63 7.07 33.76
C MET A 1 47.72 6.71 32.60
N SER A 2 46.69 5.91 32.89
CA SER A 2 45.93 5.10 31.93
C SER A 2 45.03 5.94 31.04
N ALA A 3 45.21 5.84 29.71
CA ALA A 3 44.22 6.24 28.73
C ALA A 3 43.33 5.01 28.45
N THR A 4 42.27 4.84 29.22
CA THR A 4 41.25 3.81 28.98
C THR A 4 39.89 4.43 29.23
N THR A 5 39.51 5.34 28.34
CA THR A 5 38.20 6.00 28.37
C THR A 5 37.68 6.18 26.95
N GLN A 6 37.76 5.13 26.13
CA GLN A 6 37.07 5.10 24.85
C GLN A 6 36.83 3.66 24.41
N SER A 7 35.62 3.16 24.67
CA SER A 7 34.91 2.07 23.95
C SER A 7 33.82 1.49 24.87
N MET A 8 32.83 2.31 25.22
CA MET A 8 31.55 1.80 25.77
C MET A 8 30.36 2.15 24.87
N LEU A 9 30.62 2.82 23.76
CA LEU A 9 29.66 3.08 22.69
C LEU A 9 30.26 2.38 21.46
N GLY A 10 29.55 1.40 20.89
CA GLY A 10 29.94 0.76 19.64
C GLY A 10 30.05 1.78 18.50
N ALA A 11 30.55 1.38 17.34
CA ALA A 11 30.54 2.24 16.17
C ALA A 11 29.08 2.55 15.78
N VAL A 12 28.80 3.77 15.33
CA VAL A 12 27.44 4.19 14.96
C VAL A 12 26.94 3.37 13.76
N GLU A 13 27.87 2.95 12.91
CA GLU A 13 27.68 2.09 11.76
C GLU A 13 27.17 0.69 12.13
N ASP A 14 27.45 0.22 13.36
CA ASP A 14 26.99 -1.08 13.85
C ASP A 14 25.56 -1.01 14.44
N ALA A 15 24.99 0.19 14.60
CA ALA A 15 23.66 0.41 15.14
C ALA A 15 22.67 0.73 14.02
N PRO A 16 21.67 -0.13 13.75
CA PRO A 16 20.66 0.16 12.74
C PRO A 16 19.83 1.39 13.15
N MET A 17 19.50 2.22 12.15
CA MET A 17 18.59 3.34 12.36
C MET A 17 17.13 2.84 12.32
N ASP A 18 16.49 2.82 13.48
CA ASP A 18 15.10 2.38 13.61
C ASP A 18 14.09 3.53 13.51
N VAL A 19 14.47 4.71 13.99
CA VAL A 19 13.62 5.90 14.07
C VAL A 19 14.40 7.13 13.64
N TRP A 20 13.85 7.86 12.67
CA TRP A 20 14.31 9.20 12.34
C TRP A 20 14.00 10.20 13.46
N ASP A 21 15.00 10.99 13.86
CA ASP A 21 14.71 12.24 14.56
C ASP A 21 13.90 13.14 13.63
N ARG A 22 12.74 13.57 14.10
CA ARG A 22 11.78 14.33 13.29
C ARG A 22 12.35 15.66 12.81
N GLY A 23 13.09 16.37 13.66
CA GLY A 23 13.69 17.65 13.30
C GLY A 23 14.77 17.48 12.24
N VAL A 24 15.62 16.46 12.40
CA VAL A 24 16.64 16.10 11.41
C VAL A 24 16.00 15.72 10.07
N PHE A 25 14.97 14.87 10.08
CA PHE A 25 14.28 14.45 8.86
C PHE A 25 13.64 15.63 8.12
N LEU A 26 12.89 16.50 8.82
CA LEU A 26 12.27 17.67 8.20
C LEU A 26 13.30 18.66 7.64
N ASN A 27 14.41 18.87 8.36
CA ASN A 27 15.52 19.71 7.87
C ASN A 27 16.16 19.10 6.62
N GLU A 28 16.29 17.77 6.57
CA GLU A 28 16.83 17.08 5.40
C GLU A 28 15.89 17.18 4.20
N LEU A 29 14.58 17.01 4.38
CA LEU A 29 13.59 17.24 3.32
C LEU A 29 13.70 18.65 2.75
N GLN A 30 13.80 19.67 3.62
CA GLN A 30 13.97 21.05 3.22
C GLN A 30 15.30 21.26 2.47
N ARG A 31 16.40 20.67 2.96
CA ARG A 31 17.73 20.74 2.31
C ARG A 31 17.71 20.13 0.91
N GLN A 32 17.04 18.99 0.77
CA GLN A 32 16.81 18.30 -0.50
C GLN A 32 15.69 18.95 -1.35
N ARG A 33 15.09 20.03 -0.85
CA ARG A 33 14.00 20.79 -1.49
C ARG A 33 12.73 19.97 -1.74
N ILE A 34 12.56 18.84 -1.07
CA ILE A 34 11.34 18.03 -1.08
C ILE A 34 10.33 18.68 -0.12
N ALA A 35 9.85 19.85 -0.50
CA ALA A 35 8.92 20.69 0.24
C ALA A 35 8.03 21.46 -0.72
N LEU A 36 6.83 21.84 -0.26
CA LEU A 36 5.91 22.68 -1.03
C LEU A 36 6.54 24.05 -1.29
N ARG A 37 6.36 24.56 -2.51
CA ARG A 37 6.87 25.86 -2.92
C ARG A 37 5.94 26.98 -2.46
N PRO A 38 6.44 27.93 -1.64
CA PRO A 38 5.67 29.11 -1.29
C PRO A 38 5.70 30.14 -2.43
N ASP A 39 4.62 30.88 -2.59
CA ASP A 39 4.53 32.06 -3.43
C ASP A 39 4.93 33.35 -2.67
N ALA A 40 4.79 34.51 -3.31
CA ALA A 40 5.16 35.80 -2.72
C ALA A 40 4.31 36.19 -1.50
N ASN A 41 3.12 35.61 -1.34
CA ASN A 41 2.19 35.86 -0.24
C ASN A 41 2.35 34.84 0.90
N GLY A 42 3.20 33.82 0.71
CA GLY A 42 3.36 32.71 1.66
C GLY A 42 2.31 31.61 1.49
N GLU A 43 1.51 31.65 0.43
CA GLU A 43 0.62 30.54 0.04
C GLU A 43 1.42 29.51 -0.77
N THR A 44 0.90 28.29 -0.94
CA THR A 44 1.57 27.27 -1.77
C THR A 44 1.02 27.29 -3.18
N ASP A 45 1.89 27.25 -4.19
CA ASP A 45 1.46 27.19 -5.60
C ASP A 45 1.05 25.77 -6.08
N GLY A 46 1.03 24.81 -5.14
CA GLY A 46 0.71 23.42 -5.41
C GLY A 46 1.84 22.61 -6.02
N SER A 47 3.07 23.14 -6.10
CA SER A 47 4.25 22.45 -6.62
C SER A 47 5.32 22.20 -5.55
N LEU A 48 6.29 21.35 -5.87
CA LEU A 48 7.49 21.15 -5.04
C LEU A 48 8.62 22.10 -5.44
N VAL A 49 9.51 22.39 -4.50
CA VAL A 49 10.75 23.16 -4.79
C VAL A 49 11.77 22.29 -5.55
N ALA A 50 11.82 20.98 -5.28
CA ALA A 50 12.71 20.04 -5.93
C ALA A 50 12.23 19.65 -7.35
N ASP A 51 13.14 19.75 -8.31
CA ASP A 51 12.92 19.29 -9.69
C ASP A 51 13.24 17.79 -9.86
N GLN A 52 13.99 17.20 -8.93
CA GLN A 52 14.45 15.79 -8.96
C GLN A 52 14.36 15.16 -7.57
N GLY A 53 14.32 13.82 -7.52
CA GLY A 53 14.34 13.05 -6.27
C GLY A 53 15.75 12.86 -5.71
N LEU A 54 15.85 12.08 -4.64
CA LEU A 54 17.12 11.70 -4.03
C LEU A 54 17.98 10.89 -5.02
N GLU A 55 19.28 11.18 -5.07
CA GLU A 55 20.19 10.42 -5.95
C GLU A 55 20.55 9.06 -5.37
N LYS A 56 20.85 9.00 -4.07
CA LYS A 56 21.36 7.82 -3.38
C LYS A 56 20.68 7.61 -2.03
N GLY A 57 20.57 6.35 -1.63
CA GLY A 57 20.16 5.99 -0.27
C GLY A 57 20.34 4.51 0.04
N THR A 58 19.84 4.10 1.19
CA THR A 58 19.83 2.71 1.64
C THR A 58 18.40 2.20 1.73
N TYR A 59 18.20 0.89 1.61
CA TYR A 59 16.89 0.29 1.75
C TYR A 59 16.22 0.67 3.08
N GLN A 60 16.96 0.50 4.19
CA GLN A 60 16.44 0.78 5.53
C GLN A 60 16.08 2.26 5.70
N GLY A 61 16.92 3.19 5.23
CA GLY A 61 16.68 4.62 5.33
C GLY A 61 15.41 5.05 4.58
N THR A 62 15.21 4.55 3.36
CA THR A 62 14.01 4.83 2.56
C THR A 62 12.76 4.17 3.13
N TYR A 63 12.87 2.98 3.72
CA TYR A 63 11.75 2.28 4.35
C TYR A 63 11.26 2.99 5.63
N SER A 64 12.17 3.57 6.40
CA SER A 64 11.86 4.20 7.70
C SER A 64 11.15 5.57 7.55
N ASN A 65 9.89 5.65 8.00
CA ASN A 65 9.15 6.87 8.42
C ASN A 65 8.68 7.92 7.40
N THR A 66 8.47 7.59 6.12
CA THR A 66 7.86 8.57 5.19
C THR A 66 6.36 8.82 5.44
N TRP A 67 5.63 7.83 5.96
CA TRP A 67 4.17 7.87 6.07
C TRP A 67 3.65 8.70 7.26
N THR A 68 4.30 8.63 8.42
CA THR A 68 3.80 9.20 9.68
C THR A 68 3.63 10.72 9.66
N SER A 69 4.46 11.42 8.90
CA SER A 69 4.38 12.88 8.76
C SER A 69 3.19 13.31 7.90
N TYR A 70 2.82 12.51 6.89
CA TYR A 70 1.65 12.76 6.05
C TYR A 70 0.35 12.59 6.84
N ASP A 71 0.23 11.51 7.62
CA ASP A 71 -0.95 11.26 8.45
C ASP A 71 -1.21 12.42 9.43
N GLN A 72 -0.17 12.93 10.09
CA GLN A 72 -0.32 14.08 11.00
C GLN A 72 -0.77 15.35 10.27
N SER A 73 -0.28 15.57 9.04
CA SER A 73 -0.73 16.68 8.20
C SER A 73 -2.21 16.53 7.85
N ALA A 74 -2.63 15.33 7.44
CA ALA A 74 -4.03 15.02 7.14
C ALA A 74 -4.94 15.25 8.36
N THR A 75 -4.57 14.74 9.53
CA THR A 75 -5.30 14.98 10.80
C THR A 75 -5.41 16.46 11.13
N SER A 76 -4.30 17.21 11.03
CA SER A 76 -4.30 18.65 11.30
C SER A 76 -5.20 19.41 10.32
N SER A 77 -5.21 18.98 9.05
CA SER A 77 -6.04 19.53 8.00
C SER A 77 -7.54 19.25 8.23
N PHE A 78 -7.89 18.04 8.72
CA PHE A 78 -9.27 17.69 9.07
C PHE A 78 -9.74 18.46 10.30
N ALA A 79 -8.87 18.65 11.29
CA ALA A 79 -9.13 19.47 12.47
C ALA A 79 -9.40 20.93 12.11
N ALA A 80 -8.54 21.53 11.28
CA ALA A 80 -8.68 22.92 10.85
C ALA A 80 -9.98 23.16 10.07
N ARG A 81 -10.48 22.16 9.33
CA ARG A 81 -11.75 22.22 8.59
C ARG A 81 -12.98 21.86 9.41
N GLY A 82 -12.82 21.49 10.68
CA GLY A 82 -13.92 21.02 11.51
C GLY A 82 -14.50 19.65 11.11
N VAL A 83 -13.81 18.90 10.26
CA VAL A 83 -14.20 17.53 9.88
C VAL A 83 -14.00 16.59 11.05
N ASP A 84 -12.84 16.66 11.69
CA ASP A 84 -12.50 15.84 12.85
C ASP A 84 -11.81 16.71 13.90
N ALA A 85 -12.60 17.21 14.85
CA ALA A 85 -12.11 18.14 15.85
C ALA A 85 -11.38 17.36 16.96
N PRO A 86 -10.10 17.66 17.25
CA PRO A 86 -9.34 16.95 18.27
C PRO A 86 -9.88 17.22 19.69
N PHE A 87 -10.62 18.32 19.85
CA PHE A 87 -11.36 18.63 21.06
C PHE A 87 -12.87 18.52 20.78
N PRO A 88 -13.68 18.02 21.71
CA PRO A 88 -15.12 17.91 21.52
C PRO A 88 -15.77 19.29 21.27
N VAL A 89 -16.45 19.42 20.14
CA VAL A 89 -17.21 20.63 19.78
C VAL A 89 -18.66 20.25 19.51
N LYS A 90 -19.59 20.89 20.23
CA LYS A 90 -21.03 20.78 19.92
C LYS A 90 -21.30 21.52 18.61
N ARG A 91 -21.96 20.85 17.66
CA ARG A 91 -22.37 21.39 16.36
C ARG A 91 -23.81 21.04 16.08
N GLU A 92 -24.59 21.99 15.58
CA GLU A 92 -25.96 21.73 15.15
C GLU A 92 -25.96 20.93 13.83
N LEU A 93 -27.08 20.31 13.50
CA LEU A 93 -27.17 19.45 12.30
C LEU A 93 -26.87 20.22 11.01
N ALA A 94 -27.35 21.47 10.91
CA ALA A 94 -27.10 22.32 9.75
C ALA A 94 -25.60 22.56 9.53
N ASP A 95 -24.85 22.83 10.61
CA ASP A 95 -23.39 23.02 10.56
C ASP A 95 -22.68 21.74 10.10
N LYS A 96 -23.16 20.57 10.55
CA LYS A 96 -22.61 19.28 10.11
C LYS A 96 -22.86 19.05 8.62
N GLN A 97 -24.07 19.33 8.13
CA GLN A 97 -24.40 19.15 6.72
C GLN A 97 -23.58 20.07 5.80
N ALA A 98 -23.19 21.26 6.29
CA ALA A 98 -22.31 22.17 5.56
C ALA A 98 -20.84 21.69 5.50
N VAL A 99 -20.40 20.86 6.46
CA VAL A 99 -19.03 20.33 6.52
C VAL A 99 -18.91 18.95 5.86
N TYR A 100 -19.87 18.06 6.07
CA TYR A 100 -19.84 16.68 5.56
C TYR A 100 -20.57 16.58 4.22
N ILE A 101 -19.89 17.01 3.16
CA ILE A 101 -20.40 17.00 1.79
C ILE A 101 -19.85 15.78 1.05
N TRP A 102 -20.64 15.19 0.16
CA TRP A 102 -20.21 14.08 -0.69
C TRP A 102 -19.30 14.57 -1.82
N SER A 103 -18.28 13.76 -2.13
CA SER A 103 -17.33 14.07 -3.18
C SER A 103 -17.93 14.06 -4.58
N ASN A 104 -17.28 14.80 -5.48
CA ASN A 104 -17.63 14.78 -6.89
C ASN A 104 -17.12 13.48 -7.55
N PRO A 105 -17.98 12.68 -8.21
CA PRO A 105 -17.56 11.44 -8.89
C PRO A 105 -16.46 11.60 -9.96
N ALA A 106 -16.15 12.82 -10.38
CA ALA A 106 -15.09 13.14 -11.33
C ALA A 106 -13.65 12.87 -10.82
N ASP A 107 -13.44 12.57 -9.54
CA ASP A 107 -12.14 12.11 -9.01
C ASP A 107 -11.86 10.62 -9.20
N SER A 108 -12.83 9.87 -9.73
CA SER A 108 -12.73 8.42 -9.99
C SER A 108 -12.66 7.54 -8.73
N TYR A 109 -12.97 8.07 -7.54
CA TYR A 109 -13.14 7.29 -6.32
C TYR A 109 -14.64 7.03 -6.04
N PRO A 110 -14.99 5.97 -5.27
CA PRO A 110 -16.33 5.85 -4.71
C PRO A 110 -16.70 7.09 -3.88
N PRO A 111 -17.99 7.44 -3.72
CA PRO A 111 -18.39 8.61 -2.94
C PRO A 111 -17.74 8.64 -1.55
N HIS A 112 -17.06 9.73 -1.25
CA HIS A 112 -16.38 9.97 0.03
C HIS A 112 -16.61 11.40 0.51
N LEU A 113 -15.94 11.82 1.59
CA LEU A 113 -15.98 13.19 2.06
C LEU A 113 -15.28 14.12 1.06
N GLU A 114 -15.98 15.15 0.58
CA GLU A 114 -15.37 16.24 -0.17
C GLU A 114 -14.43 17.03 0.75
N LEU A 115 -13.21 17.29 0.30
CA LEU A 115 -12.25 18.11 1.03
C LEU A 115 -12.20 19.51 0.41
N PRO A 116 -13.06 20.46 0.83
CA PRO A 116 -13.00 21.82 0.32
C PRO A 116 -11.68 22.46 0.71
N GLN A 117 -11.07 23.17 -0.24
CA GLN A 117 -9.77 23.80 -0.03
C GLN A 117 -9.88 25.14 0.74
N LYS A 118 -11.04 25.78 0.72
CA LYS A 118 -11.34 27.00 1.48
C LYS A 118 -12.61 26.79 2.31
N LEU A 119 -12.47 26.64 3.62
CA LEU A 119 -13.54 26.96 4.55
C LEU A 119 -13.22 28.38 5.07
N HIS A 120 -14.18 29.30 4.94
CA HIS A 120 -14.08 30.76 5.13
C HIS A 120 -13.32 31.46 4.01
N GLU A 121 -13.99 32.13 3.07
CA GLU A 121 -14.48 33.49 3.32
C GLU A 121 -15.92 33.79 2.84
N ASP A 122 -16.59 32.91 2.07
CA ASP A 122 -17.84 33.31 1.37
C ASP A 122 -19.12 32.52 1.74
N LEU A 123 -19.20 31.90 2.92
CA LEU A 123 -20.44 31.25 3.37
C LEU A 123 -21.57 32.26 3.74
N GLU A 124 -21.33 33.57 3.63
CA GLU A 124 -22.35 34.59 3.89
C GLU A 124 -23.13 35.08 2.65
N LYS A 125 -22.83 34.67 1.40
CA LYS A 125 -23.41 35.39 0.24
C LYS A 125 -24.19 34.63 -0.83
N TYR A 126 -24.08 33.31 -1.01
CA TYR A 126 -24.70 32.69 -2.20
C TYR A 126 -25.44 31.36 -1.96
N GLN A 127 -26.76 31.42 -2.16
CA GLN A 127 -27.55 30.30 -2.68
C GLN A 127 -26.91 29.83 -3.99
N LEU A 128 -26.30 28.65 -4.03
CA LEU A 128 -25.62 28.15 -5.24
C LEU A 128 -26.28 26.91 -5.83
N ASP A 129 -26.58 27.05 -7.13
CA ASP A 129 -26.97 26.02 -8.08
C ASP A 129 -25.80 25.06 -8.33
N MET A 130 -26.00 23.78 -8.01
CA MET A 130 -24.99 22.73 -8.09
C MET A 130 -24.57 22.36 -9.53
N ASN A 131 -25.22 22.93 -10.56
CA ASN A 131 -24.94 22.62 -11.96
C ASN A 131 -23.85 23.49 -12.61
N GLN A 132 -23.19 24.39 -11.87
CA GLN A 132 -22.15 25.28 -12.39
C GLN A 132 -20.76 25.12 -11.74
N ILE A 133 -20.36 23.90 -11.36
CA ILE A 133 -18.97 23.64 -10.97
C ILE A 133 -18.22 22.92 -12.11
N PRO A 134 -17.89 23.60 -13.24
CA PRO A 134 -16.86 23.11 -14.14
C PRO A 134 -15.50 23.39 -13.49
N ASN A 135 -14.65 22.38 -13.50
CA ASN A 135 -13.32 22.32 -12.87
C ASN A 135 -13.38 21.88 -11.41
N PHE A 136 -13.28 20.56 -11.23
CA PHE A 136 -12.60 19.99 -10.10
C PHE A 136 -11.37 20.85 -9.76
N ASN A 137 -11.36 21.41 -8.55
CA ASN A 137 -10.46 22.44 -8.08
C ASN A 137 -9.00 22.06 -8.37
N LYS A 138 -8.41 22.68 -9.40
CA LYS A 138 -7.06 22.42 -9.93
C LYS A 138 -6.03 22.34 -8.80
N ASP A 139 -6.18 23.22 -7.83
CA ASP A 139 -5.26 23.40 -6.71
C ASP A 139 -5.26 22.20 -5.74
N TYR A 140 -6.38 21.48 -5.56
CA TYR A 140 -6.41 20.24 -4.77
C TYR A 140 -5.76 19.07 -5.51
N ARG A 141 -6.01 18.94 -6.82
CA ARG A 141 -5.31 17.93 -7.64
C ARG A 141 -3.81 18.19 -7.67
N ASP A 142 -3.41 19.44 -7.84
CA ASP A 142 -2.01 19.84 -7.84
C ASP A 142 -1.35 19.55 -6.49
N TYR A 143 -2.03 19.83 -5.38
CA TYR A 143 -1.56 19.44 -4.05
C TYR A 143 -1.38 17.91 -3.91
N ILE A 144 -2.39 17.11 -4.29
CA ILE A 144 -2.29 15.64 -4.22
C ILE A 144 -1.17 15.11 -5.14
N ASN A 145 -1.03 15.69 -6.32
CA ASN A 145 0.05 15.36 -7.25
C ASN A 145 1.42 15.73 -6.66
N ALA A 146 1.55 16.87 -6.00
CA ALA A 146 2.78 17.29 -5.33
C ALA A 146 3.12 16.40 -4.14
N VAL A 147 2.13 15.97 -3.36
CA VAL A 147 2.34 14.98 -2.28
C VAL A 147 2.80 13.65 -2.88
N ALA A 148 2.13 13.15 -3.91
CA ALA A 148 2.51 11.91 -4.59
C ALA A 148 3.93 12.02 -5.18
N GLN A 149 4.26 13.16 -5.79
CA GLN A 149 5.59 13.47 -6.29
C GLN A 149 6.63 13.54 -5.17
N ALA A 150 6.29 14.06 -4.00
CA ALA A 150 7.21 14.09 -2.86
C ALA A 150 7.55 12.66 -2.43
N PHE A 151 6.56 11.78 -2.33
CA PHE A 151 6.80 10.36 -2.01
C PHE A 151 7.66 9.65 -3.07
N THR A 152 7.47 9.94 -4.36
CA THR A 152 8.35 9.36 -5.39
C THR A 152 9.76 9.93 -5.33
N GLN A 153 9.92 11.21 -4.99
CA GLN A 153 11.22 11.85 -4.82
C GLN A 153 12.00 11.34 -3.60
N LEU A 154 11.32 10.76 -2.59
CA LEU A 154 11.96 10.10 -1.45
C LEU A 154 12.55 8.73 -1.78
N VAL A 155 12.13 8.11 -2.89
CA VAL A 155 12.73 6.88 -3.38
C VAL A 155 13.98 7.23 -4.18
N PRO A 156 15.18 6.88 -3.71
CA PRO A 156 16.41 7.26 -4.39
C PRO A 156 16.54 6.60 -5.76
N ALA A 157 17.22 7.27 -6.69
CA ALA A 157 17.54 6.71 -8.00
C ALA A 157 18.45 5.48 -7.92
N ASP A 158 19.37 5.46 -6.95
CA ASP A 158 20.27 4.34 -6.65
C ASP A 158 20.17 3.96 -5.16
N ILE A 159 19.82 2.71 -4.89
CA ILE A 159 19.73 2.16 -3.53
C ILE A 159 20.85 1.15 -3.34
N ALA A 160 21.64 1.33 -2.28
CA ALA A 160 22.68 0.37 -1.92
C ALA A 160 22.06 -1.02 -1.72
N MET A 161 22.59 -2.00 -2.46
CA MET A 161 22.17 -3.40 -2.39
C MET A 161 22.67 -4.11 -1.12
N GLU A 162 23.77 -3.63 -0.56
CA GLU A 162 24.33 -4.18 0.67
C GLU A 162 23.35 -4.00 1.83
N GLY A 163 23.07 -5.08 2.55
CA GLY A 163 22.09 -5.08 3.64
C GLY A 163 20.64 -4.92 3.19
N ALA A 164 20.30 -5.13 1.91
CA ALA A 164 18.92 -5.09 1.44
C ALA A 164 18.30 -6.52 1.38
N PRO A 165 17.02 -6.70 1.78
CA PRO A 165 16.38 -8.01 1.80
C PRO A 165 16.17 -8.64 0.41
N PHE A 166 16.23 -7.83 -0.64
CA PHE A 166 16.05 -8.26 -2.03
C PHE A 166 17.37 -8.47 -2.79
N ALA A 167 18.52 -8.31 -2.14
CA ALA A 167 19.82 -8.37 -2.80
C ALA A 167 20.27 -9.80 -3.18
N GLY A 168 19.71 -10.82 -2.53
CA GLY A 168 20.04 -12.21 -2.80
C GLY A 168 19.82 -12.56 -4.28
N PRO A 169 20.83 -13.09 -5.00
CA PRO A 169 20.57 -13.57 -6.36
C PRO A 169 19.72 -14.86 -6.34
N THR A 170 19.49 -15.45 -5.16
CA THR A 170 18.70 -16.66 -4.96
C THR A 170 17.68 -16.46 -3.84
N ILE A 171 16.57 -17.20 -3.91
CA ILE A 171 15.53 -17.23 -2.87
C ILE A 171 16.13 -17.59 -1.51
N LEU A 172 17.03 -18.59 -1.47
CA LEU A 172 17.71 -19.01 -0.23
C LEU A 172 18.44 -17.84 0.45
N LYS A 173 19.12 -16.97 -0.31
CA LYS A 173 19.80 -15.79 0.26
C LYS A 173 18.83 -14.78 0.83
N CYS A 174 17.69 -14.57 0.18
CA CYS A 174 16.62 -13.71 0.72
C CYS A 174 16.00 -14.32 2.00
N GLU A 175 15.84 -15.64 2.06
CA GLU A 175 15.35 -16.32 3.27
C GLU A 175 16.36 -16.27 4.43
N GLU A 176 17.65 -16.49 4.16
CA GLU A 176 18.73 -16.32 5.14
C GLU A 176 18.75 -14.89 5.69
N TYR A 177 18.63 -13.89 4.82
CA TYR A 177 18.50 -12.49 5.23
C TYR A 177 17.27 -12.28 6.11
N ASN A 178 16.09 -12.76 5.68
CA ASN A 178 14.83 -12.59 6.41
C ASN A 178 14.89 -13.16 7.83
N ARG A 179 15.48 -14.36 8.00
CA ARG A 179 15.63 -15.01 9.31
C ARG A 179 16.70 -14.36 10.19
N SER A 180 17.77 -13.84 9.60
CA SER A 180 18.85 -13.17 10.35
C SER A 180 18.54 -11.72 10.73
N ASN A 181 17.52 -11.11 10.10
CA ASN A 181 17.07 -9.74 10.36
C ASN A 181 15.59 -9.72 10.76
N PRO A 182 15.21 -10.36 11.88
CA PRO A 182 13.82 -10.33 12.34
C PRO A 182 13.40 -8.89 12.63
N ARG A 183 12.12 -8.59 12.38
CA ARG A 183 11.58 -7.28 12.73
C ARG A 183 11.55 -7.10 14.26
N PRO A 184 11.50 -5.86 14.76
CA PRO A 184 11.26 -5.62 16.18
C PRO A 184 10.01 -6.38 16.64
N LYS A 185 10.12 -7.00 17.83
CA LYS A 185 9.02 -7.81 18.37
C LYS A 185 7.76 -6.97 18.53
N THR A 186 6.66 -7.49 18.00
CA THR A 186 5.31 -6.96 18.19
C THR A 186 4.50 -7.90 19.07
N ASP A 187 3.38 -7.41 19.59
CA ASP A 187 2.39 -8.22 20.31
C ASP A 187 1.75 -9.32 19.44
N ILE A 188 1.73 -9.12 18.12
CA ILE A 188 1.27 -10.11 17.14
C ILE A 188 2.47 -10.89 16.59
N MET A 189 2.50 -12.21 16.85
CA MET A 189 3.47 -13.16 16.27
C MET A 189 4.94 -12.72 16.36
N ASP A 190 5.32 -11.98 17.41
CA ASP A 190 6.70 -11.49 17.65
C ASP A 190 7.34 -10.74 16.46
N GLY A 191 6.54 -10.14 15.56
CA GLY A 191 7.03 -9.43 14.38
C GLY A 191 7.53 -10.35 13.25
N GLU A 192 7.31 -11.66 13.37
CA GLU A 192 7.66 -12.63 12.34
C GLU A 192 6.79 -12.46 11.08
N ASN A 193 7.29 -13.00 9.97
CA ASN A 193 6.55 -13.08 8.71
C ASN A 193 6.51 -14.51 8.18
N LEU A 194 5.70 -14.73 7.14
CA LEU A 194 5.49 -16.05 6.54
C LEU A 194 6.77 -16.72 6.06
N GLY A 195 7.84 -15.97 5.76
CA GLY A 195 9.14 -16.52 5.35
C GLY A 195 10.01 -17.04 6.50
N ASN A 196 9.51 -17.03 7.75
CA ASN A 196 10.24 -17.60 8.88
C ASN A 196 10.23 -19.15 8.87
N PRO A 197 9.07 -19.84 8.72
CA PRO A 197 9.04 -21.27 8.42
C PRO A 197 9.82 -21.64 7.15
N PHE A 198 10.55 -22.77 7.18
CA PHE A 198 11.28 -23.27 6.02
C PHE A 198 10.38 -23.75 4.87
N ASP A 199 9.10 -24.03 5.16
CA ASP A 199 8.12 -24.58 4.24
C ASP A 199 7.02 -23.56 3.89
N TRP A 200 7.34 -22.26 3.93
CA TRP A 200 6.41 -21.16 3.64
C TRP A 200 5.73 -21.27 2.27
N TYR A 201 6.36 -21.97 1.33
CA TYR A 201 5.88 -22.24 -0.03
C TYR A 201 5.05 -23.53 -0.16
N SER A 202 4.80 -24.26 0.94
CA SER A 202 4.03 -25.49 0.92
C SER A 202 2.54 -25.24 0.62
N ASP A 203 1.87 -26.24 0.04
CA ASP A 203 0.43 -26.20 -0.23
C ASP A 203 -0.38 -25.90 1.03
N ALA A 204 0.04 -26.42 2.19
CA ALA A 204 -0.60 -26.18 3.47
C ALA A 204 -0.55 -24.70 3.87
N GLN A 205 0.63 -24.08 3.84
CA GLN A 205 0.81 -22.65 4.15
C GLN A 205 0.10 -21.76 3.13
N PHE A 206 0.15 -22.14 1.84
CA PHE A 206 -0.56 -21.42 0.78
C PHE A 206 -2.08 -21.45 0.96
N ALA A 207 -2.67 -22.64 1.19
CA ALA A 207 -4.11 -22.78 1.38
C ALA A 207 -4.59 -22.12 2.68
N GLN A 208 -3.82 -22.24 3.77
CA GLN A 208 -4.19 -21.70 5.08
C GLN A 208 -4.30 -20.16 5.08
N GLN A 209 -3.53 -19.46 4.23
CA GLN A 209 -3.63 -18.01 4.07
C GLN A 209 -5.00 -17.55 3.56
N LEU A 210 -5.73 -18.39 2.82
CA LEU A 210 -7.08 -18.05 2.35
C LEU A 210 -8.14 -18.14 3.46
N LEU A 211 -7.81 -18.75 4.59
CA LEU A 211 -8.71 -18.89 5.74
C LEU A 211 -8.32 -18.00 6.91
N SER A 212 -7.02 -17.73 7.08
CA SER A 212 -6.47 -17.04 8.26
C SER A 212 -5.42 -15.98 7.94
N GLY A 213 -5.12 -15.75 6.66
CA GLY A 213 -4.26 -14.66 6.23
C GLY A 213 -5.02 -13.33 6.19
N VAL A 214 -4.46 -12.37 5.45
CA VAL A 214 -4.98 -10.98 5.40
C VAL A 214 -6.25 -10.81 4.55
N ASN A 215 -6.61 -11.83 3.76
CA ASN A 215 -7.84 -11.82 2.97
C ASN A 215 -8.64 -13.14 3.14
N PRO A 216 -9.18 -13.39 4.34
CA PRO A 216 -9.84 -14.66 4.65
C PRO A 216 -11.30 -14.72 4.18
N SER A 217 -11.84 -13.63 3.62
CA SER A 217 -13.27 -13.46 3.35
C SER A 217 -13.67 -13.52 1.87
N THR A 218 -12.72 -13.80 0.97
CA THR A 218 -13.02 -13.93 -0.47
C THR A 218 -13.08 -15.37 -0.97
N ILE A 219 -12.66 -16.34 -0.16
CA ILE A 219 -12.80 -17.76 -0.52
C ILE A 219 -14.28 -18.16 -0.41
N THR A 220 -14.81 -18.80 -1.46
CA THR A 220 -16.22 -19.20 -1.54
C THR A 220 -16.36 -20.63 -1.99
N LYS A 221 -17.55 -21.22 -1.85
CA LYS A 221 -17.83 -22.55 -2.43
C LYS A 221 -17.73 -22.48 -3.95
N ALA A 222 -16.96 -23.39 -4.55
CA ALA A 222 -16.81 -23.47 -6.00
C ALA A 222 -18.17 -23.77 -6.66
N SER A 223 -18.50 -23.02 -7.70
CA SER A 223 -19.73 -23.27 -8.48
C SER A 223 -19.62 -24.55 -9.29
N THR A 224 -20.77 -25.09 -9.70
CA THR A 224 -20.80 -26.30 -10.55
C THR A 224 -20.12 -26.04 -11.89
N GLU A 225 -20.23 -24.83 -12.42
CA GLU A 225 -19.64 -24.38 -13.68
C GLU A 225 -18.11 -24.40 -13.59
N ILE A 226 -17.54 -23.88 -12.50
CA ILE A 226 -16.10 -23.89 -12.26
C ILE A 226 -15.60 -25.33 -12.14
N ILE A 227 -16.26 -26.17 -11.34
CA ILE A 227 -15.87 -27.58 -11.18
C ILE A 227 -15.88 -28.32 -12.53
N LYS A 228 -16.94 -28.12 -13.33
CA LYS A 228 -17.04 -28.70 -14.68
C LYS A 228 -15.93 -28.21 -15.61
N TYR A 229 -15.58 -26.92 -15.56
CA TYR A 229 -14.49 -26.36 -16.35
C TYR A 229 -13.16 -27.05 -16.02
N PHE A 230 -12.82 -27.15 -14.74
CA PHE A 230 -11.59 -27.82 -14.29
C PHE A 230 -11.58 -29.32 -14.59
N ALA A 231 -12.72 -30.01 -14.47
CA ALA A 231 -12.83 -31.44 -14.81
C ALA A 231 -12.59 -31.70 -16.31
N ASN A 232 -13.16 -30.85 -17.17
CA ASN A 232 -12.93 -30.92 -18.61
C ASN A 232 -11.46 -30.66 -18.95
N GLU A 233 -10.84 -29.69 -18.28
CA GLU A 233 -9.43 -29.36 -18.49
C GLU A 233 -8.49 -30.47 -18.01
N ALA A 234 -8.79 -31.09 -16.85
CA ALA A 234 -8.10 -32.29 -16.38
C ALA A 234 -8.19 -33.45 -17.40
N GLY A 235 -9.35 -33.63 -18.05
CA GLY A 235 -9.53 -34.64 -19.10
C GLY A 235 -8.70 -34.37 -20.35
N LYS A 236 -8.60 -33.13 -20.81
CA LYS A 236 -7.70 -32.77 -21.92
C LYS A 236 -6.23 -33.03 -21.60
N GLN A 237 -5.85 -32.87 -20.32
CA GLN A 237 -4.49 -33.12 -19.84
C GLN A 237 -4.23 -34.60 -19.48
N GLY A 238 -5.24 -35.48 -19.55
CA GLY A 238 -5.11 -36.90 -19.21
C GLY A 238 -4.99 -37.18 -17.71
N LEU A 239 -5.43 -36.26 -16.84
CA LEU A 239 -5.33 -36.36 -15.38
C LEU A 239 -6.55 -37.07 -14.78
N GLN A 240 -6.68 -38.37 -15.04
CA GLN A 240 -7.87 -39.16 -14.65
C GLN A 240 -8.19 -39.06 -13.14
N ASN A 241 -7.20 -39.16 -12.27
CA ASN A 241 -7.41 -39.05 -10.81
C ASN A 241 -8.03 -37.71 -10.39
N MET A 242 -7.68 -36.62 -11.08
CA MET A 242 -8.23 -35.29 -10.80
C MET A 242 -9.67 -35.17 -11.31
N MET A 243 -9.96 -35.73 -12.50
CA MET A 243 -11.34 -35.82 -12.99
C MET A 243 -12.25 -36.57 -12.02
N ASP A 244 -11.77 -37.70 -11.51
CA ASP A 244 -12.50 -38.53 -10.57
C ASP A 244 -12.73 -37.77 -9.26
N LEU A 245 -11.69 -37.11 -8.72
CA LEU A 245 -11.79 -36.27 -7.53
C LEU A 245 -12.84 -35.16 -7.68
N LEU A 246 -12.79 -34.43 -8.79
CA LEU A 246 -13.71 -33.33 -9.11
C LEU A 246 -15.16 -33.82 -9.32
N SER A 247 -15.34 -35.08 -9.69
CA SER A 247 -16.67 -35.70 -9.88
C SER A 247 -17.27 -36.25 -8.59
N GLN A 248 -16.44 -36.62 -7.60
CA GLN A 248 -16.87 -37.32 -6.38
C GLN A 248 -17.08 -36.38 -5.18
N THR A 249 -16.28 -35.33 -5.03
CA THR A 249 -16.27 -34.48 -3.83
C THR A 249 -17.24 -33.31 -3.97
N LYS A 250 -17.93 -32.93 -2.88
CA LYS A 250 -18.97 -31.87 -2.91
C LYS A 250 -18.57 -30.54 -2.28
N ASP A 251 -17.40 -30.50 -1.64
CA ASP A 251 -16.94 -29.36 -0.84
C ASP A 251 -15.63 -28.80 -1.42
N PHE A 252 -15.75 -28.27 -2.63
CA PHE A 252 -14.68 -27.49 -3.24
C PHE A 252 -14.84 -26.01 -2.91
N LEU A 253 -13.72 -25.34 -2.67
CA LEU A 253 -13.63 -23.90 -2.47
C LEU A 253 -12.84 -23.27 -3.62
N ALA A 254 -13.21 -22.05 -3.99
CA ALA A 254 -12.56 -21.29 -5.05
C ALA A 254 -12.49 -19.79 -4.71
N PRO A 255 -11.30 -19.22 -4.43
CA PRO A 255 -11.08 -17.80 -4.67
C PRO A 255 -11.07 -17.56 -6.19
N ASP A 256 -12.10 -16.89 -6.69
CA ASP A 256 -12.27 -16.56 -8.11
C ASP A 256 -11.92 -15.07 -8.35
N HIS A 257 -10.76 -14.83 -8.96
CA HIS A 257 -10.30 -13.50 -9.36
C HIS A 257 -10.43 -13.27 -10.88
N SER A 258 -11.16 -14.13 -11.60
CA SER A 258 -11.41 -13.97 -13.04
C SER A 258 -12.11 -12.66 -13.38
N TYR A 259 -12.88 -12.12 -12.43
CA TYR A 259 -13.60 -10.85 -12.57
C TYR A 259 -12.68 -9.63 -12.81
N PHE A 260 -11.37 -9.72 -12.51
CA PHE A 260 -10.42 -8.64 -12.78
C PHE A 260 -10.44 -8.18 -14.24
N ARG A 261 -10.65 -9.08 -15.21
CA ARG A 261 -10.76 -8.69 -16.62
C ARG A 261 -11.96 -7.78 -16.87
N LYS A 262 -13.11 -8.12 -16.31
CA LYS A 262 -14.33 -7.30 -16.41
C LYS A 262 -14.16 -5.97 -15.68
N ALA A 263 -13.59 -5.99 -14.47
CA ALA A 263 -13.39 -4.79 -13.66
C ALA A 263 -12.43 -3.79 -14.32
N MET A 264 -11.35 -4.29 -14.93
CA MET A 264 -10.32 -3.48 -15.60
C MET A 264 -10.59 -3.25 -17.09
N GLN A 265 -11.70 -3.78 -17.62
CA GLN A 265 -12.07 -3.73 -19.04
C GLN A 265 -10.97 -4.27 -19.97
N VAL A 266 -10.27 -5.32 -19.54
CA VAL A 266 -9.20 -5.99 -20.31
C VAL A 266 -9.79 -7.18 -21.05
N SER A 267 -9.50 -7.31 -22.36
CA SER A 267 -9.98 -8.43 -23.17
C SER A 267 -9.38 -9.77 -22.70
N LYS A 268 -9.86 -10.89 -23.25
CA LYS A 268 -9.33 -12.22 -22.91
C LYS A 268 -7.97 -12.48 -23.57
N GLU A 269 -7.68 -11.79 -24.68
CA GLU A 269 -6.43 -11.86 -25.43
C GLU A 269 -5.31 -11.01 -24.82
N ASP A 270 -5.65 -9.95 -24.09
CA ASP A 270 -4.68 -9.01 -23.55
C ASP A 270 -4.07 -9.46 -22.22
N MET A 271 -2.79 -9.12 -22.03
CA MET A 271 -2.10 -9.30 -20.75
C MET A 271 -2.37 -8.13 -19.81
N PHE A 272 -2.42 -8.40 -18.50
CA PHE A 272 -2.31 -7.33 -17.51
C PHE A 272 -0.84 -6.93 -17.41
N CYS A 273 -0.52 -5.72 -17.86
CA CYS A 273 0.83 -5.16 -17.73
C CYS A 273 0.78 -3.71 -17.26
N SER A 274 1.73 -3.35 -16.40
CA SER A 274 1.98 -1.97 -15.98
C SER A 274 3.41 -1.60 -16.37
N GLN A 275 3.53 -0.51 -17.13
CA GLN A 275 4.82 0.08 -17.48
C GLN A 275 5.16 1.14 -16.45
N VAL A 276 6.17 0.86 -15.63
CA VAL A 276 6.68 1.79 -14.63
C VAL A 276 7.84 2.56 -15.27
N PHE A 277 7.68 3.88 -15.36
CA PHE A 277 8.73 4.80 -15.77
C PHE A 277 9.60 5.13 -14.56
N ILE A 278 10.86 4.73 -14.60
CA ILE A 278 11.83 5.07 -13.56
C ILE A 278 12.50 6.39 -13.96
N PRO A 279 12.68 7.36 -13.04
CA PRO A 279 13.25 8.68 -13.34
C PRO A 279 14.59 8.67 -14.11
N CYS A 280 15.37 7.59 -14.05
CA CYS A 280 16.61 7.41 -14.80
C CYS A 280 16.42 7.00 -16.29
N GLY A 281 15.19 7.04 -16.81
CA GLY A 281 14.86 6.65 -18.19
C GLY A 281 14.73 5.15 -18.41
N GLN A 282 14.92 4.34 -17.36
CA GLN A 282 14.68 2.90 -17.41
C GLN A 282 13.18 2.59 -17.37
N ARG A 283 12.79 1.55 -18.10
CA ARG A 283 11.43 1.01 -18.09
C ARG A 283 11.41 -0.30 -17.37
N SER A 284 10.44 -0.44 -16.49
CA SER A 284 10.22 -1.64 -15.72
C SER A 284 8.80 -2.12 -15.96
N ILE A 285 8.65 -3.36 -16.44
CA ILE A 285 7.35 -3.94 -16.72
C ILE A 285 6.96 -4.83 -15.54
N ARG A 286 5.72 -4.70 -15.08
CA ARG A 286 5.10 -5.57 -14.07
C ARG A 286 3.89 -6.24 -14.68
N TYR A 287 3.64 -7.49 -14.29
CA TYR A 287 2.54 -8.31 -14.79
C TYR A 287 1.60 -8.68 -13.65
N ALA A 288 0.33 -8.86 -13.99
CA ALA A 288 -0.68 -9.42 -13.10
C ALA A 288 -1.44 -10.55 -13.82
N CYS A 289 -2.27 -11.27 -13.08
CA CYS A 289 -3.13 -12.32 -13.61
C CYS A 289 -4.51 -12.28 -12.96
N ALA A 290 -5.48 -12.95 -13.57
CA ALA A 290 -6.84 -13.12 -13.05
C ALA A 290 -7.07 -14.61 -12.69
N PRO A 291 -6.47 -15.10 -11.59
CA PRO A 291 -6.42 -16.53 -11.30
C PRO A 291 -7.75 -17.07 -10.76
N ILE A 292 -7.96 -18.37 -10.96
CA ILE A 292 -8.93 -19.18 -10.23
C ILE A 292 -8.15 -20.34 -9.63
N VAL A 293 -8.32 -20.60 -8.33
CA VAL A 293 -7.68 -21.72 -7.64
C VAL A 293 -8.77 -22.61 -7.05
N ILE A 294 -8.58 -23.93 -7.08
CA ILE A 294 -9.55 -24.90 -6.52
C ILE A 294 -8.91 -25.64 -5.36
N PHE A 295 -9.61 -25.63 -4.22
CA PHE A 295 -9.23 -26.35 -3.02
C PHE A 295 -10.29 -27.39 -2.69
N SER A 296 -9.87 -28.58 -2.27
CA SER A 296 -10.76 -29.56 -1.66
C SER A 296 -10.68 -29.43 -0.16
N SER A 297 -11.79 -29.20 0.53
CA SER A 297 -11.82 -29.40 1.98
C SER A 297 -11.91 -30.90 2.23
N THR A 298 -10.77 -31.55 2.39
CA THR A 298 -10.78 -32.88 3.01
C THR A 298 -11.32 -32.72 4.43
N LYS A 299 -12.08 -33.69 4.93
CA LYS A 299 -12.44 -33.73 6.35
C LYS A 299 -11.14 -33.78 7.15
N MET A 300 -10.68 -32.64 7.65
CA MET A 300 -9.74 -32.60 8.76
C MET A 300 -10.49 -33.06 10.00
N ALA A 301 -10.66 -34.38 10.12
CA ALA A 301 -11.01 -35.01 11.37
C ALA A 301 -9.74 -35.01 12.24
N GLY A 302 -9.67 -34.08 13.18
CA GLY A 302 -8.79 -34.15 14.34
C GLY A 302 -7.71 -33.07 14.42
N PHE A 303 -7.71 -32.38 15.57
CA PHE A 303 -6.75 -31.37 16.05
C PHE A 303 -6.93 -30.00 15.37
N ILE A 304 -7.22 -28.89 16.06
CA ILE A 304 -6.74 -28.41 17.37
C ILE A 304 -7.84 -27.52 18.01
N LEU A 305 -8.10 -27.72 19.31
CA LEU A 305 -8.65 -26.72 20.24
C LEU A 305 -7.51 -25.86 20.77
#